data_AF-A0A7K3XG84-F1
#
_entry.id   AF-A0A7K3XG84-F1
#
_cell.length_a   1.000
_cell.length_b   1.000
_cell.length_c   1.000
_cell.angle_alpha   90.00
_cell.angle_beta   90.00
_cell.angle_gamma   90.00
#
_symmetry.space_group_name_H-M   'P 1'
#
loop_
_entity.id
_entity.type
_entity.pdbx_description
1 polymer ?
#
loop_
_entity_poly.entity_id
_entity_poly.type
_entity_poly.pdbx_seq_one_letter_code
_entity_poly.pdbx_strand_id
1 'polypeptide(L)'
;MNDMGIALELLGVGMVTVFIILSLVVILGSLIIRFVNRFIPEVQKTAVSMSASALLEISPKKQAAIASAVNLVTKGSGRVIRIEKR
;
A
#
# COMPACT_ATOMS: atom_id res chain seq x y z
N MET A 1 -24.29 34.96 -34.50
CA MET A 1 -25.44 34.19 -33.99
C MET A 1 -25.14 32.70 -34.11
N ASN A 2 -24.13 32.23 -33.37
CA ASN A 2 -23.94 30.83 -32.95
C ASN A 2 -23.10 30.76 -31.65
N ASP A 3 -22.90 31.91 -31.00
CA ASP A 3 -21.88 32.12 -29.96
C ASP A 3 -22.21 31.36 -28.67
N MET A 4 -23.49 31.16 -28.37
CA MET A 4 -23.92 30.30 -27.26
C MET A 4 -23.62 28.80 -27.51
N GLY A 5 -23.75 28.32 -28.75
CA GLY A 5 -23.44 26.93 -29.08
C GLY A 5 -21.96 26.64 -28.90
N ILE A 6 -21.10 27.54 -29.41
CA ILE A 6 -19.65 27.46 -29.26
C ILE A 6 -19.24 27.54 -27.77
N ALA A 7 -19.89 28.40 -26.97
CA ALA A 7 -19.60 28.50 -25.54
C ALA A 7 -19.93 27.19 -24.77
N LEU A 8 -21.05 26.56 -25.09
CA LEU A 8 -21.44 25.28 -24.48
C LEU A 8 -20.52 24.13 -24.89
N GLU A 9 -20.09 24.10 -26.16
CA GLU A 9 -19.09 23.14 -26.64
C GLU A 9 -17.76 23.32 -25.92
N LEU A 10 -17.24 24.54 -25.83
CA LEU A 10 -15.97 24.82 -25.14
C LEU A 10 -16.02 24.45 -23.66
N LEU A 11 -17.15 24.70 -22.98
CA LEU A 11 -17.35 24.28 -21.59
C LEU A 11 -17.35 22.75 -21.47
N GLY A 12 -18.04 22.05 -22.37
CA GLY A 12 -18.06 20.60 -22.41
C GLY A 12 -16.67 20.01 -22.64
N VAL A 13 -15.93 20.52 -23.63
CA VAL A 13 -14.56 20.08 -23.92
C VAL A 13 -13.64 20.34 -22.72
N GLY A 14 -13.76 21.50 -22.06
CA GLY A 14 -12.99 21.80 -20.85
C GLY A 14 -13.23 20.79 -19.73
N MET A 15 -14.48 20.45 -19.44
CA MET A 15 -14.81 19.46 -18.41
C MET A 15 -14.34 18.04 -18.78
N VAL A 16 -14.55 17.63 -20.02
CA VAL A 16 -14.17 16.29 -20.50
C VAL A 16 -12.65 16.10 -20.48
N THR A 17 -11.89 17.08 -20.98
CA THR A 17 -10.42 17.00 -21.01
C THR A 17 -9.82 16.94 -19.61
N VAL A 18 -10.30 17.76 -18.68
CA VAL A 18 -9.87 17.74 -17.27
C VAL A 18 -10.18 16.40 -16.63
N PHE A 19 -11.38 15.84 -16.85
CA PHE A 19 -11.77 14.53 -16.34
C PHE A 19 -10.86 13.42 -16.87
N ILE A 20 -10.56 13.43 -18.17
CA ILE A 20 -9.67 12.45 -18.80
C ILE A 20 -8.26 12.53 -18.19
N ILE A 21 -7.68 13.72 -18.08
CA ILE A 21 -6.32 13.89 -17.53
C ILE A 21 -6.27 13.42 -16.08
N LEU A 22 -7.24 13.81 -15.24
CA LEU A 22 -7.33 13.36 -13.85
C LEU A 22 -7.43 11.84 -13.74
N SER A 23 -8.32 11.23 -14.52
CA SER A 23 -8.50 9.77 -14.54
C SER A 23 -7.20 9.06 -14.94
N LEU A 24 -6.51 9.57 -15.96
CA LEU A 24 -5.25 9.01 -16.45
C LEU A 24 -4.15 9.09 -15.39
N VAL A 25 -4.01 10.24 -14.71
CA VAL A 25 -3.04 10.43 -13.62
C VAL A 25 -3.32 9.49 -12.44
N VAL A 26 -4.59 9.32 -12.05
CA VAL A 26 -4.98 8.42 -10.96
C VAL A 26 -4.67 6.97 -11.30
N ILE A 27 -5.01 6.53 -12.52
CA ILE A 27 -4.73 5.16 -12.96
C ILE A 27 -3.22 4.93 -13.01
N LEU A 28 -2.45 5.80 -13.65
CA LEU A 28 -0.99 5.69 -13.70
C LEU A 28 -0.36 5.68 -12.30
N GLY A 29 -0.79 6.58 -11.42
CA GLY A 29 -0.31 6.62 -10.04
C GLY A 29 -0.59 5.30 -9.32
N SER A 30 -1.81 4.77 -9.44
CA SER A 30 -2.17 3.48 -8.83
C SER A 30 -1.36 2.30 -9.39
N LEU A 31 -1.08 2.31 -10.69
CA LEU A 31 -0.27 1.28 -11.34
C LEU A 31 1.19 1.34 -10.88
N ILE A 32 1.77 2.53 -10.79
CA ILE A 32 3.14 2.73 -10.30
C ILE A 32 3.23 2.29 -8.84
N ILE A 33 2.29 2.70 -7.98
CA ILE A 33 2.24 2.27 -6.58
C ILE A 33 2.19 0.74 -6.49
N ARG A 34 1.32 0.10 -7.29
CA ARG A 34 1.19 -1.36 -7.30
C ARG A 34 2.46 -2.06 -7.81
N PHE A 35 3.11 -1.48 -8.82
CA PHE A 35 4.35 -2.00 -9.37
C PHE A 35 5.46 -1.93 -8.31
N VAL A 36 5.70 -0.75 -7.73
CA VAL A 36 6.72 -0.56 -6.69
C VAL A 36 6.44 -1.45 -5.48
N ASN A 37 5.20 -1.52 -4.99
CA ASN A 37 4.80 -2.40 -3.89
C ASN A 37 4.99 -3.91 -4.22
N ARG A 38 5.03 -4.27 -5.50
CA ARG A 38 5.33 -5.64 -5.94
C ARG A 38 6.84 -5.94 -5.93
N PHE A 39 7.68 -4.98 -6.30
CA PHE A 39 9.15 -5.16 -6.34
C PHE A 39 9.82 -4.95 -4.99
N ILE A 40 9.31 -4.00 -4.22
CA ILE A 40 9.67 -3.81 -2.82
C ILE A 40 8.39 -4.12 -2.07
N PRO A 41 8.15 -5.40 -1.72
CA PRO A 41 7.13 -5.70 -0.74
C PRO A 41 7.56 -5.02 0.54
N GLU A 42 7.10 -3.78 0.76
CA GLU A 42 6.96 -3.27 2.10
C GLU A 42 6.15 -4.35 2.79
N VAL A 43 6.82 -5.10 3.67
CA VAL A 43 6.21 -6.07 4.56
C VAL A 43 5.02 -5.34 5.11
N GLN A 44 3.83 -5.68 4.60
CA GLN A 44 2.62 -4.94 4.88
C GLN A 44 2.53 -4.90 6.40
N LYS A 45 2.93 -3.77 6.99
CA LYS A 45 2.41 -3.37 8.27
C LYS A 45 0.95 -3.26 7.95
N THR A 46 0.24 -4.29 8.37
CA THR A 46 -1.18 -4.49 8.28
C THR A 46 -1.88 -3.21 8.73
N ALA A 47 -2.00 -2.24 7.83
CA ALA A 47 -2.75 -1.01 8.02
C ALA A 47 -4.22 -1.29 7.68
N VAL A 48 -4.71 -2.47 8.07
CA VAL A 48 -6.12 -2.82 8.25
C VAL A 48 -6.19 -3.86 9.38
N SER A 49 -5.72 -3.46 10.56
CA SER A 49 -6.29 -3.95 11.83
C SER A 49 -6.20 -2.80 12.84
N MET A 50 -6.79 -1.66 12.47
CA MET A 50 -7.46 -0.84 13.48
C MET A 50 -8.69 -1.62 13.94
N SER A 51 -8.47 -2.60 14.82
CA SER A 51 -9.43 -3.27 15.70
C SER A 51 -8.91 -4.68 15.98
N ALA A 52 -8.63 -4.96 17.25
CA ALA A 52 -8.42 -6.30 17.83
C ALA A 52 -7.02 -6.97 17.79
N SER A 53 -5.91 -6.22 17.78
CA SER A 53 -4.62 -6.76 18.27
C SER A 53 -4.11 -6.03 19.52
N ALA A 54 -5.07 -5.62 20.36
CA ALA A 54 -4.83 -5.11 21.69
C ALA A 54 -4.73 -6.21 22.76
N LEU A 55 -4.71 -7.49 22.39
CA LEU A 55 -4.77 -8.58 23.36
C LEU A 55 -3.92 -9.78 22.90
N LEU A 56 -2.85 -10.05 23.67
CA LEU A 56 -2.25 -11.37 23.97
C LEU A 56 -0.77 -11.61 23.55
N GLU A 57 0.10 -11.57 24.57
CA GLU A 57 0.84 -12.75 25.08
C GLU A 57 2.19 -13.20 24.50
N ILE A 58 3.08 -12.32 24.01
CA ILE A 58 4.50 -12.72 23.91
C ILE A 58 5.41 -11.61 24.42
N SER A 59 5.99 -11.85 25.60
CA SER A 59 6.98 -10.96 26.21
C SER A 59 8.12 -10.66 25.22
N PRO A 60 8.57 -9.40 25.09
CA PRO A 60 9.60 -9.01 24.13
C PRO A 60 10.90 -9.81 24.27
N LYS A 61 11.21 -10.29 25.48
CA LYS A 61 12.36 -11.18 25.74
C LYS A 61 12.26 -12.52 25.00
N LYS A 62 11.05 -13.11 24.90
CA LYS A 62 10.84 -14.38 24.20
C LYS A 62 10.96 -14.19 22.68
N GLN A 63 10.43 -13.10 22.14
CA GLN A 63 10.54 -12.77 20.72
C GLN A 63 12.00 -12.58 20.29
N ALA A 64 12.79 -11.85 21.10
CA ALA A 64 14.21 -11.61 20.82
C ALA A 64 15.07 -12.88 20.87
N ALA A 65 14.80 -13.77 21.82
CA ALA A 65 15.48 -15.06 21.91
C ALA A 65 15.20 -15.93 20.67
N ILE A 66 13.95 -16.00 20.23
CA ILE A 66 13.55 -16.75 19.02
C ILE A 66 14.23 -16.14 17.78
N ALA A 67 14.21 -14.82 17.63
CA ALA A 67 14.86 -14.15 16.50
C ALA A 67 16.38 -14.40 16.48
N SER A 68 17.04 -14.41 17.64
CA SER A 68 18.48 -14.67 17.75
C SER A 68 18.82 -16.13 17.42
N ALA A 69 18.01 -17.08 17.88
CA ALA A 69 18.17 -18.49 17.53
C ALA A 69 18.00 -18.72 16.03
N VAL A 70 16.97 -18.12 15.42
CA VAL A 70 16.75 -18.20 13.97
C VAL A 70 17.91 -17.58 13.22
N ASN A 71 18.42 -16.42 13.65
CA ASN A 71 19.56 -15.78 13.02
C ASN A 71 20.84 -16.65 13.07
N LEU A 72 21.09 -17.29 14.22
CA LEU A 72 22.23 -18.19 14.40
C LEU A 72 22.14 -19.43 13.51
N VAL A 73 20.96 -20.05 13.45
CA VAL A 73 20.72 -21.26 12.65
C VAL A 73 20.76 -20.95 11.15
N THR A 74 20.24 -19.78 10.76
CA THR A 74 20.17 -19.37 9.34
C THR A 74 21.36 -18.54 8.87
N LYS A 75 22.38 -18.37 9.73
CA LYS A 75 23.61 -17.60 9.46
C LYS A 75 23.34 -16.21 8.87
N GLY A 76 22.30 -15.51 9.34
CA GLY A 76 21.97 -14.17 8.83
C GLY A 76 20.85 -14.09 7.80
N SER A 77 20.43 -15.20 7.19
CA SER A 77 19.49 -15.16 6.05
C SER A 77 18.01 -15.27 6.44
N GLY A 78 17.70 -15.70 7.66
CA GLY A 78 16.33 -15.91 8.14
C GLY A 78 15.80 -14.75 8.98
N ARG A 79 14.55 -14.36 8.76
CA ARG A 79 13.84 -13.33 9.53
C ARG A 79 12.52 -13.87 10.09
N VAL A 80 12.23 -13.56 11.35
CA VAL A 80 10.98 -13.92 12.01
C VAL A 80 9.86 -12.98 11.54
N ILE A 81 8.84 -13.53 10.89
CA ILE A 81 7.71 -12.77 10.31
C ILE A 81 6.44 -12.79 11.19
N ARG A 82 6.24 -13.84 11.97
CA ARG A 82 5.07 -14.04 12.85
C ARG A 82 5.40 -15.07 13.92
N ILE A 83 4.89 -14.88 15.13
CA ILE A 83 5.09 -15.80 16.26
C ILE A 83 3.70 -16.17 16.80
N GLU A 84 3.40 -17.46 16.84
CA GLU A 84 2.14 -17.98 17.35
C GLU A 84 2.42 -18.94 18.51
N LYS A 85 1.61 -18.85 19.56
CA LYS A 85 1.66 -19.77 20.70
C LYS A 85 0.71 -20.93 20.39
N ARG A 86 1.23 -22.15 20.40
CA ARG A 86 0.42 -23.38 20.31
C ARG A 86 -0.29 -23.66 21.62
#